data_AF-A0A381I5P0-F1
#
_entry.id   AF-A0A381I5P0-F1
#
_cell.length_a   1.000
_cell.length_b   1.000
_cell.length_c   1.000
_cell.angle_alpha   90.00
_cell.angle_beta   90.00
_cell.angle_gamma   90.00
#
_symmetry.space_group_name_H-M   'P 1'
#
loop_
_entity.id
_entity.type
_entity.pdbx_description
1 polymer ?
#
loop_
_entity_poly.entity_id
_entity_poly.type
_entity_poly.pdbx_seq_one_letter_code
_entity_poly.pdbx_strand_id
1 'polypeptide(L)' 'MKKIVMILDQIQAGAGGKEKSNIPPAGKSSPLGPGVMMDPFLNESKVIATLFCGMNFL' A
#
# COMPACT_ATOMS: atom_id res chain seq x y z
N MET A 1 -20.60 3.69 -3.49
CA MET A 1 -19.39 2.95 -3.03
C MET A 1 -18.18 3.33 -3.88
N LYS A 2 -17.21 4.03 -3.30
CA LYS A 2 -15.95 4.40 -3.99
C LYS A 2 -14.90 3.32 -3.77
N LYS A 3 -14.11 3.01 -4.79
CA LYS A 3 -13.03 2.02 -4.72
C LYS A 3 -11.69 2.75 -4.68
N ILE A 4 -10.84 2.38 -3.75
CA ILE A 4 -9.52 2.98 -3.55
C ILE A 4 -8.45 1.94 -3.86
N VAL A 5 -7.48 2.33 -4.68
CA VAL A 5 -6.22 1.60 -4.85
C VAL A 5 -5.13 2.44 -4.21
N MET A 6 -4.38 1.83 -3.28
CA MET A 6 -3.25 2.49 -2.63
C MET A 6 -1.96 2.08 -3.34
N ILE A 7 -1.07 3.04 -3.58
CA ILE A 7 0.28 2.78 -4.07
C ILE A 7 1.23 3.28 -3.00
N LEU A 8 2.07 2.38 -2.49
CA LEU A 8 2.96 2.64 -1.37
C LEU A 8 4.40 2.29 -1.77
N ASP A 9 5.37 2.95 -1.15
CA ASP A 9 6.74 2.44 -1.16
C ASP A 9 6.88 1.20 -0.25
N GLN A 10 8.06 0.57 -0.28
CA GLN A 10 8.32 -0.63 0.50
C GLN A 10 8.25 -0.41 2.02
N ILE A 11 8.54 0.80 2.49
CA ILE A 11 8.56 1.15 3.92
C ILE A 11 7.12 1.27 4.40
N GLN A 12 6.31 2.05 3.68
CA GLN A 12 4.89 2.25 3.96
C GLN A 12 4.11 0.93 3.88
N ALA A 13 4.46 0.04 2.94
CA ALA A 13 3.84 -1.28 2.83
C ALA A 13 4.31 -2.30 3.88
N GLY A 14 5.32 -1.97 4.69
CA GLY A 14 5.93 -2.89 5.66
C GLY A 14 6.74 -4.02 5.02
N ALA A 15 7.20 -3.82 3.78
CA ALA A 15 7.96 -4.80 3.01
C ALA A 15 9.49 -4.70 3.21
N GLY A 16 9.98 -3.66 3.89
CA GLY A 16 11.39 -3.48 4.24
C GLY A 16 11.78 -2.01 4.42
N GLY A 17 13.01 -1.78 4.89
CA GLY A 17 13.60 -0.45 4.98
C GLY A 17 14.28 -0.01 3.67
N LYS A 18 15.27 0.87 3.81
CA LYS A 18 16.07 1.38 2.67
C LYS A 18 16.92 0.28 2.03
N GLU A 19 17.27 -0.77 2.78
CA GLU A 19 18.01 -1.95 2.31
C GLU A 19 17.22 -2.79 1.29
N LYS A 20 15.89 -2.61 1.24
CA LYS A 20 14.98 -3.28 0.30
C LYS A 20 14.43 -2.34 -0.78
N SER A 21 15.24 -1.39 -1.25
CA SER A 21 14.89 -0.44 -2.31
C SER A 21 14.62 -1.07 -3.69
N ASN A 22 14.99 -2.33 -3.90
CA ASN A 22 14.83 -3.07 -5.16
C ASN A 22 13.79 -4.21 -5.08
N ILE A 23 12.82 -4.17 -4.16
CA ILE A 23 11.76 -5.18 -4.18
C ILE A 23 10.89 -5.01 -5.44
N PRO A 24 10.55 -6.11 -6.14
CA PRO A 24 9.74 -6.05 -7.34
C PRO A 24 8.31 -5.55 -7.02
N PRO A 25 7.58 -5.02 -8.01
CA PRO A 25 6.18 -4.68 -7.86
C PRO A 25 5.35 -5.86 -7.34
N ALA A 26 4.57 -5.60 -6.29
CA ALA A 26 3.70 -6.57 -5.64
C ALA A 26 2.38 -5.90 -5.22
N GLY A 27 1.41 -6.70 -4.76
CA GLY A 27 0.16 -6.16 -4.25
C GLY A 27 -0.65 -7.12 -3.39
N LYS A 28 -1.58 -6.56 -2.63
CA LYS A 28 -2.58 -7.29 -1.82
C LYS A 28 -3.95 -6.70 -2.01
N SER A 29 -5.00 -7.51 -1.86
CA SER A 29 -6.40 -7.08 -1.88
C SER A 29 -6.87 -6.48 -0.54
N SER A 30 -5.95 -6.20 0.38
CA SER A 30 -6.19 -5.63 1.70
C SER A 30 -5.47 -4.28 1.85
N PRO A 31 -5.93 -3.40 2.74
CA PRO A 31 -5.14 -2.23 3.12
C PRO A 31 -3.81 -2.67 3.75
N LEU A 32 -2.77 -1.85 3.52
CA LEU A 32 -1.46 -1.97 4.17
C LEU A 32 -1.02 -0.60 4.69
N GLY A 33 -0.13 -0.60 5.69
CA GLY A 33 0.46 0.62 6.21
C GLY A 33 -0.58 1.66 6.65
N PRO A 34 -0.50 2.91 6.16
CA PRO A 34 -1.49 3.95 6.47
C PRO A 34 -2.93 3.55 6.10
N GLY A 35 -3.12 2.67 5.11
CA GLY A 35 -4.44 2.19 4.70
C GLY A 35 -5.19 1.47 5.81
N VAL A 36 -4.47 0.78 6.70
CA VAL A 36 -5.07 0.09 7.86
C VAL A 36 -5.59 1.11 8.86
N MET A 37 -4.82 2.18 9.12
CA MET A 37 -5.25 3.26 10.00
C MET A 37 -6.39 4.08 9.40
N MET A 38 -6.43 4.20 8.07
CA MET A 38 -7.45 4.97 7.38
C MET A 38 -8.80 4.25 7.28
N ASP A 39 -8.83 2.91 7.32
CA ASP A 39 -10.03 2.09 7.09
C ASP A 39 -11.28 2.56 7.87
N PRO A 40 -11.20 2.92 9.16
CA PRO A 40 -12.36 3.41 9.93
C PRO A 40 -12.94 4.74 9.43
N PHE A 41 -12.18 5.52 8.66
CA PHE A 41 -12.56 6.86 8.20
C PHE A 41 -13.02 6.88 6.74
N LEU A 42 -12.98 5.76 6.03
CA LEU A 42 -13.28 5.71 4.60
C LEU A 42 -14.79 5.78 4.26
N ASN A 43 -15.68 5.72 5.25
CA ASN A 43 -17.14 5.78 5.10
C ASN A 43 -17.63 4.84 3.98
N GLU A 44 -18.21 5.38 2.89
CA GLU A 44 -18.68 4.60 1.73
C GLU A 44 -17.57 4.21 0.72
N SER A 45 -16.31 4.38 1.10
CA SER A 45 -15.15 4.04 0.29
C SER A 45 -14.45 2.81 0.85
N LYS A 46 -13.83 2.02 -0.02
CA LYS A 46 -13.12 0.80 0.38
C LYS A 46 -11.78 0.69 -0.35
N VAL A 47 -10.71 0.40 0.38
CA VAL A 47 -9.45 -0.03 -0.24
C VAL A 47 -9.66 -1.44 -0.81
N ILE A 48 -9.56 -1.56 -2.13
CA ILE A 48 -9.73 -2.83 -2.84
C ILE A 48 -8.39 -3.47 -3.24
N ALA A 49 -7.32 -2.68 -3.24
CA ALA A 49 -5.97 -3.13 -3.50
C ALA A 49 -4.95 -2.16 -2.91
N THR A 50 -3.82 -2.71 -2.46
CA THR A 50 -2.60 -1.98 -2.16
C THR A 50 -1.50 -2.54 -3.03
N LEU A 51 -0.90 -1.71 -3.87
CA LEU A 51 0.28 -2.01 -4.69
C LEU A 51 1.50 -1.38 -4.02
N PHE A 52 2.64 -2.05 -4.10
CA PHE A 52 3.89 -1.51 -3.58
C PHE A 52 5.09 -2.07 -4.32
N CYS A 53 6.18 -1.31 -4.32
CA CYS A 53 7.48 -1.71 -4.83
C CYS A 53 8.58 -1.02 -4.04
N GLY A 54 9.83 -1.37 -4.32
CA GLY A 54 10.97 -0.67 -3.75
C GLY A 54 11.09 0.72 -4.34
N MET A 55 11.62 1.68 -3.56
CA MET A 55 11.77 3.07 -3.99
C MET A 55 12.52 3.27 -5.31
N ASN A 56 13.31 2.30 -5.77
CA ASN A 56 13.99 2.40 -7.06
C ASN A 56 13.05 2.14 -8.27
N PHE A 57 11.78 1.82 -8.02
CA PHE A 57 10.74 1.57 -9.03
C PHE A 57 9.59 2.58 -9.00
N LEU A 58 9.53 3.46 -8.00
CA LEU A 58 8.53 4.50 -7.80
C LEU A 58 9.10 5.86 -8.21
#